data_AF-A0A926K186-F1
#
_entry.id   AF-A0A926K186-F1
#
_cell.length_a   1.000
_cell.length_b   1.000
_cell.length_c   1.000
_cell.angle_alpha   90.00
_cell.angle_beta   90.00
_cell.angle_gamma   90.00
#
_symmetry.space_group_name_H-M   'P 1'
#
loop_
_entity.id
_entity.type
_entity.pdbx_description
1 polymer ?
#
loop_
_entity_poly.entity_id
_entity_poly.type
_entity_poly.pdbx_seq_one_letter_code
_entity_poly.pdbx_strand_id
1 'polypeptide(L)'
;MPSRPTLPRPAPGQLKWWVIGTVGILAGVALATWWGLSATLGQPSWQTLGYKVVSDREVRVDFEVHRPGGTALTCTVEALARDFAPVGTSRVQVPAGPDETTTESVTLRTTSRAVTGQVKTCS
;
A
#
# COMPACT_ATOMS: atom_id res chain seq x y z
N MET A 1 -1.64 -5.66 61.92
CA MET A 1 -1.69 -4.24 61.52
C MET A 1 -0.90 -4.09 60.23
N PRO A 2 -1.49 -3.66 59.10
CA PRO A 2 -0.80 -3.58 57.82
C PRO A 2 0.09 -2.32 57.77
N SER A 3 1.40 -2.53 57.61
CA SER A 3 2.38 -1.47 57.37
C SER A 3 2.15 -0.86 55.98
N ARG A 4 1.80 0.43 55.95
CA ARG A 4 1.60 1.19 54.70
C ARG A 4 2.94 1.35 53.96
N PRO A 5 3.03 1.05 52.65
CA PRO A 5 4.23 1.35 51.88
C PRO A 5 4.42 2.87 51.77
N THR A 6 5.58 3.38 52.18
CA THR A 6 6.01 4.76 51.93
C THR A 6 6.51 4.87 50.49
N LEU A 7 5.73 5.52 49.63
CA LEU A 7 6.17 5.82 48.27
C LEU A 7 7.34 6.84 48.33
N PRO A 8 8.49 6.55 47.68
CA PRO A 8 9.57 7.50 47.55
C PRO A 8 9.07 8.76 46.83
N ARG A 9 9.19 9.93 47.47
CA ARG A 9 8.94 11.21 46.78
C ARG A 9 10.07 11.48 45.80
N PRO A 10 9.79 11.71 44.50
CA PRO A 10 10.82 12.10 43.54
C PRO A 10 11.49 13.40 43.99
N ALA A 11 12.83 13.44 43.99
CA ALA A 11 13.57 14.67 44.27
C ALA A 11 13.18 15.76 43.25
N PRO A 12 13.10 17.06 43.63
CA PRO A 12 12.58 18.13 42.76
C PRO A 12 13.26 18.26 41.38
N GLY A 13 14.53 17.83 41.26
CA GLY A 13 15.28 17.82 40.00
C GLY A 13 14.99 16.62 39.09
N GLN A 14 14.54 15.49 39.65
CA GLN A 14 14.15 14.31 38.88
C GLN A 14 12.85 14.54 38.11
N LEU A 15 11.90 15.31 38.69
CA LEU A 15 10.63 15.60 38.03
C LEU A 15 10.83 16.32 36.68
N LYS A 16 11.81 17.23 36.59
CA LYS A 16 12.16 17.91 35.32
C LYS A 16 12.63 16.93 34.25
N TRP A 17 13.48 15.96 34.61
CA TRP A 17 13.96 14.93 33.68
C TRP A 17 12.85 13.97 33.23
N TRP A 18 11.94 13.61 34.13
CA TRP A 18 10.76 12.81 33.78
C TRP A 18 9.83 13.55 32.81
N VAL A 19 9.63 14.86 33.00
CA VAL A 19 8.83 15.69 32.08
C VAL A 19 9.51 15.77 30.71
N ILE A 20 10.83 16.03 30.66
CA ILE A 20 11.58 16.07 29.39
C ILE A 20 11.51 14.72 28.67
N GLY A 21 11.69 13.61 29.39
CA GLY A 21 11.56 12.26 28.83
C GLY A 21 10.17 11.99 28.27
N THR A 22 9.12 12.33 29.03
CA THR A 22 7.73 12.13 28.60
C THR A 22 7.39 12.98 27.38
N VAL A 23 7.80 14.24 27.36
CA VAL A 23 7.59 15.13 26.21
C VAL A 23 8.35 14.62 24.98
N GLY A 24 9.59 14.16 25.14
CA GLY A 24 10.37 13.57 24.06
C GLY A 24 9.72 12.32 23.47
N ILE A 25 9.21 11.43 24.33
CA ILE A 25 8.49 10.22 23.88
C ILE A 25 7.21 10.61 23.15
N LEU A 26 6.40 11.52 23.70
CA LEU A 26 5.16 11.98 23.06
C LEU A 26 5.43 12.63 21.70
N ALA A 27 6.46 13.49 21.60
CA ALA A 27 6.86 14.09 20.35
C ALA A 27 7.32 13.04 19.33
N GLY A 28 8.11 12.05 19.77
CA GLY A 28 8.55 10.94 18.92
C GLY A 28 7.38 10.11 18.39
N VAL A 29 6.43 9.74 19.25
CA VAL A 29 5.23 8.99 18.85
C VAL A 29 4.36 9.80 17.89
N ALA A 30 4.17 11.10 18.14
CA ALA A 30 3.41 11.98 17.25
C ALA A 30 4.05 12.09 15.86
N LEU A 31 5.37 12.27 15.79
CA LEU A 31 6.10 12.33 14.51
C LEU A 31 6.06 10.99 13.76
N ALA A 32 6.28 9.88 14.45
CA ALA A 32 6.20 8.55 13.84
C ALA A 32 4.79 8.26 13.29
N THR A 33 3.76 8.64 14.04
CA THR A 33 2.36 8.51 13.62
C THR A 33 2.08 9.41 12.41
N TRP A 34 2.52 10.67 12.45
CA TRP A 34 2.34 11.60 11.34
C TRP A 34 3.00 11.12 10.04
N TRP A 35 4.24 10.65 10.11
CA TRP A 35 4.96 10.12 8.94
C TRP A 35 4.36 8.80 8.46
N GLY A 36 3.95 7.91 9.36
CA GLY A 36 3.27 6.66 8.99
C GLY A 36 1.95 6.91 8.27
N LEU A 37 1.14 7.84 8.78
CA LEU A 37 -0.10 8.26 8.11
C LEU A 37 0.20 8.95 6.78
N SER A 38 1.11 9.91 6.74
CA SER A 38 1.42 10.65 5.50
C SER A 38 1.99 9.75 4.40
N ALA A 39 2.68 8.67 4.76
CA ALA A 39 3.17 7.68 3.80
C ALA A 39 2.07 6.77 3.25
N THR A 40 0.96 6.60 3.98
CA THR A 40 -0.13 5.68 3.63
C THR A 40 -1.32 6.40 3.00
N LEU A 41 -1.65 7.61 3.49
CA LEU A 41 -2.73 8.43 2.96
C LEU A 41 -2.30 9.00 1.60
N GLY A 42 -2.99 8.58 0.54
CA GLY A 42 -2.76 9.05 -0.83
C GLY A 42 -2.02 8.05 -1.73
N GLN A 43 -1.71 6.84 -1.24
CA GLN A 43 -1.20 5.79 -2.12
C GLN A 43 -2.35 5.21 -2.96
N PRO A 44 -2.19 5.11 -4.29
CA PRO A 44 -3.13 4.34 -5.11
C PRO A 44 -3.08 2.88 -4.66
N SER A 45 -4.24 2.27 -4.46
CA SER A 45 -4.34 0.83 -4.18
C SER A 45 -4.97 0.12 -5.37
N TRP A 46 -4.61 -1.15 -5.57
CA TRP A 46 -5.09 -1.94 -6.69
C TRP A 46 -5.38 -3.37 -6.25
N GLN A 47 -6.40 -3.97 -6.84
CA GLN A 47 -6.79 -5.34 -6.59
C GLN A 47 -7.01 -6.05 -7.93
N THR A 48 -6.44 -7.24 -8.09
CA THR A 48 -6.71 -8.05 -9.29
C THR A 48 -7.97 -8.85 -9.04
N LEU A 49 -9.02 -8.61 -9.82
CA LEU A 49 -10.31 -9.30 -9.70
C LEU A 49 -10.23 -10.71 -10.31
N GLY A 50 -9.51 -10.84 -11.42
CA GLY A 50 -9.33 -12.12 -12.08
C GLY A 50 -8.51 -12.03 -13.35
N TYR A 51 -8.26 -13.19 -13.94
CA TYR A 51 -7.62 -13.30 -15.25
C TYR A 51 -8.25 -14.43 -16.05
N LYS A 52 -8.24 -14.26 -17.37
CA LYS A 52 -8.72 -15.26 -18.33
C LYS A 52 -7.71 -15.43 -19.45
N VAL A 53 -7.14 -16.62 -19.56
CA VAL A 53 -6.26 -16.99 -20.68
C VAL A 53 -7.12 -17.17 -21.92
N VAL A 54 -6.96 -16.29 -22.90
CA VAL A 54 -7.72 -16.34 -24.16
C VAL A 54 -7.00 -17.24 -25.18
N SER A 55 -5.67 -17.18 -25.22
CA SER A 55 -4.83 -18.04 -26.06
C SER A 55 -3.42 -18.21 -25.47
N ASP A 56 -2.57 -19.00 -26.12
CA ASP A 56 -1.16 -19.16 -25.73
C ASP A 56 -0.32 -17.86 -25.84
N ARG A 57 -0.87 -16.81 -26.46
CA ARG A 57 -0.21 -15.51 -26.63
C ARG A 57 -1.07 -14.33 -26.15
N GLU A 58 -2.16 -14.61 -25.44
CA GLU A 58 -3.11 -13.58 -25.03
C GLU A 58 -3.80 -13.93 -23.71
N VAL A 59 -3.72 -12.99 -22.75
CA VAL A 59 -4.41 -13.09 -21.47
C VAL A 59 -5.17 -11.80 -21.20
N ARG A 60 -6.42 -11.94 -20.75
CA ARG A 60 -7.21 -10.84 -20.23
C ARG A 60 -7.05 -10.78 -18.73
N VAL A 61 -6.82 -9.58 -18.20
CA VAL A 61 -6.71 -9.33 -16.76
C VAL A 61 -7.73 -8.27 -16.41
N ASP A 62 -8.54 -8.58 -15.42
CA ASP A 62 -9.57 -7.71 -14.87
C ASP A 62 -9.09 -7.25 -13.50
N PHE A 63 -8.96 -5.95 -13.31
CA PHE A 63 -8.43 -5.37 -12.08
C PHE A 63 -9.18 -4.11 -11.69
N GLU A 64 -9.27 -3.89 -10.39
CA GLU A 64 -9.84 -2.71 -9.78
C GLU A 64 -8.71 -1.81 -9.28
N VAL A 65 -8.84 -0.51 -9.53
CA VAL A 65 -7.88 0.49 -9.08
C VAL A 65 -8.61 1.55 -8.28
N HIS A 66 -8.11 1.78 -7.07
CA HIS A 66 -8.54 2.85 -6.18
C HIS A 66 -7.53 3.99 -6.19
N ARG A 67 -8.00 5.18 -6.57
CA ARG A 67 -7.26 6.41 -6.83
C ARG A 67 -7.76 7.49 -5.87
N PRO A 68 -7.13 7.66 -4.70
CA PRO A 68 -7.54 8.69 -3.77
C PRO A 68 -7.35 10.07 -4.41
N GLY A 69 -8.43 10.85 -4.51
CA GLY A 69 -8.41 12.18 -5.13
C GLY A 69 -8.54 12.23 -6.66
N GLY A 70 -8.88 11.12 -7.32
CA GLY A 70 -9.25 11.10 -8.74
C GLY A 70 -8.11 11.43 -9.71
N THR A 71 -6.85 11.30 -9.30
CA THR A 71 -5.68 11.57 -10.14
C THR A 71 -5.49 10.53 -11.23
N ALA A 72 -4.82 10.92 -12.32
CA ALA A 72 -4.41 9.99 -13.36
C ALA A 72 -3.22 9.15 -12.86
N LEU A 73 -3.19 7.86 -13.20
CA LEU A 73 -2.11 6.96 -12.86
C LEU A 73 -1.75 6.01 -13.99
N THR A 74 -0.59 5.40 -13.86
CA THR A 74 -0.11 4.38 -14.80
C THR A 74 0.05 3.06 -14.07
N CYS A 75 -0.81 2.10 -14.41
CA CYS A 75 -0.70 0.73 -13.92
C CYS A 75 0.16 -0.12 -14.86
N THR A 76 1.12 -0.85 -14.31
CA THR A 76 1.87 -1.88 -15.03
C THR A 76 1.27 -3.23 -14.71
N VAL A 77 0.72 -3.87 -15.73
CA VAL A 77 0.13 -5.21 -15.65
C VAL A 77 1.11 -6.19 -16.26
N GLU A 78 1.31 -7.33 -15.60
CA GLU A 78 2.20 -8.38 -16.08
C GLU A 78 1.51 -9.74 -16.08
N ALA A 79 1.90 -10.56 -17.03
CA ALA A 79 1.47 -11.93 -17.18
C ALA A 79 2.65 -12.86 -16.86
N LEU A 80 2.40 -13.90 -16.08
CA LEU A 80 3.41 -14.85 -15.63
C LEU A 80 3.17 -16.24 -16.21
N ALA A 81 4.25 -16.93 -16.58
CA ALA A 81 4.24 -18.35 -16.89
C ALA A 81 4.29 -19.21 -15.62
N ARG A 82 4.22 -20.54 -15.81
CA ARG A 82 4.17 -21.52 -14.73
C ARG A 82 5.42 -21.55 -13.84
N ASP A 83 6.53 -21.06 -14.37
CA ASP A 83 7.82 -20.85 -13.71
C ASP A 83 7.93 -19.45 -13.07
N PHE A 84 6.85 -18.68 -13.04
CA PHE A 84 6.81 -17.28 -12.60
C PHE A 84 7.68 -16.33 -13.45
N ALA A 85 8.09 -16.75 -14.66
CA ALA A 85 8.76 -15.84 -15.58
C ALA A 85 7.74 -14.84 -16.16
N PRO A 86 8.07 -13.54 -16.25
CA PRO A 86 7.22 -12.56 -16.90
C PRO A 86 7.22 -12.80 -18.42
N VAL A 87 6.05 -13.10 -18.98
CA VAL A 87 5.87 -13.44 -20.40
C VAL A 87 5.14 -12.37 -21.18
N GLY A 88 4.71 -11.30 -20.51
CA GLY A 88 4.12 -10.12 -21.13
C GLY A 88 3.93 -9.02 -20.10
N THR A 89 4.18 -7.78 -20.48
CA THR A 89 3.97 -6.60 -19.63
C THR A 89 3.30 -5.51 -20.44
N SER A 90 2.29 -4.86 -19.87
CA SER A 90 1.58 -3.74 -20.50
C SER A 90 1.43 -2.59 -19.51
N ARG A 91 1.59 -1.35 -20.00
CA ARG A 91 1.27 -0.15 -19.21
C ARG A 91 -0.10 0.33 -19.61
N VAL A 92 -0.98 0.44 -18.64
CA VAL A 92 -2.33 0.95 -18.77
C VAL A 92 -2.37 2.32 -18.13
N GLN A 93 -2.70 3.33 -18.93
CA GLN A 93 -2.96 4.66 -18.40
C GLN A 93 -4.42 4.70 -17.96
N VAL A 94 -4.64 4.96 -16.68
CA VAL A 94 -5.99 5.16 -16.15
C VAL A 94 -6.17 6.66 -15.97
N PRO A 95 -7.05 7.30 -16.77
CA PRO A 95 -7.22 8.75 -16.71
C PRO A 95 -7.84 9.18 -15.38
N ALA A 96 -7.67 10.47 -15.07
CA ALA A 96 -8.36 11.11 -13.96
C ALA A 96 -9.87 10.99 -14.15
N GLY A 97 -10.59 10.65 -13.09
CA GLY A 97 -12.02 10.39 -13.13
C GLY A 97 -12.71 10.83 -11.84
N PRO A 98 -14.05 10.98 -11.86
CA PRO A 98 -14.83 11.35 -10.69
C PRO A 98 -14.92 10.23 -9.65
N ASP A 99 -14.79 8.98 -10.09
CA ASP A 99 -14.86 7.81 -9.22
C ASP A 99 -13.48 7.50 -8.62
N GLU A 100 -13.44 7.36 -7.29
CA GLU A 100 -12.21 6.94 -6.61
C GLU A 100 -11.85 5.50 -6.95
N THR A 101 -12.83 4.63 -7.21
CA THR A 101 -12.59 3.22 -7.56
C THR A 101 -13.10 2.96 -8.98
N THR A 102 -12.26 2.38 -9.84
CA THR A 102 -12.63 2.02 -11.21
C THR A 102 -12.13 0.62 -11.54
N THR A 103 -12.97 -0.14 -12.22
CA THR A 103 -12.62 -1.45 -12.77
C THR A 103 -12.18 -1.32 -14.21
N GLU A 104 -11.02 -1.89 -14.53
CA GLU A 104 -10.41 -1.88 -15.85
C GLU A 104 -10.14 -3.31 -16.33
N SER A 105 -10.34 -3.54 -17.61
CA SER A 105 -10.09 -4.83 -18.27
C SER A 105 -9.09 -4.64 -19.38
N VAL A 106 -7.89 -5.20 -19.23
CA VAL A 106 -6.85 -5.11 -20.25
C VAL A 106 -6.52 -6.47 -20.83
N THR A 107 -6.27 -6.50 -22.13
CA THR A 107 -5.79 -7.71 -22.82
C THR A 107 -4.31 -7.56 -23.14
N LEU A 108 -3.48 -8.42 -22.56
CA LEU A 108 -2.03 -8.43 -22.76
C LEU A 108 -1.63 -9.46 -23.80
N ARG A 109 -0.71 -9.07 -24.68
CA ARG A 109 -0.01 -9.99 -25.58
C ARG A 109 1.15 -10.63 -24.83
N THR A 110 1.26 -11.95 -24.91
CA THR A 110 2.30 -12.73 -24.23
C THR A 110 3.17 -13.49 -25.24
N THR A 111 4.45 -13.67 -24.92
CA THR A 111 5.39 -14.43 -25.76
C THR A 111 5.16 -15.94 -25.64
N SER A 112 4.70 -16.38 -24.48
CA SER A 112 4.28 -17.77 -24.21
C SER A 112 3.01 -17.81 -23.35
N ARG A 113 2.49 -19.02 -23.14
CA ARG A 113 1.24 -19.23 -22.41
C ARG A 113 1.37 -18.78 -20.95
N ALA A 114 0.64 -17.71 -20.61
CA ALA A 114 0.51 -17.28 -19.24
C ALA A 114 -0.42 -18.21 -18.44
N VAL A 115 -0.12 -18.39 -17.15
CA VAL A 115 -0.97 -19.11 -16.21
C VAL A 115 -1.61 -18.18 -15.18
N THR A 116 -1.10 -16.95 -15.07
CA THR A 116 -1.58 -15.90 -14.17
C THR A 116 -1.34 -14.54 -14.80
N GLY A 117 -2.21 -13.57 -14.50
CA GLY A 117 -2.00 -12.17 -14.81
C GLY A 117 -2.33 -11.32 -13.59
N GLN A 118 -1.50 -10.31 -13.31
CA GLN A 118 -1.62 -9.47 -12.12
C GLN A 118 -1.13 -8.05 -12.39
N VAL A 119 -1.60 -7.12 -11.55
CA VAL A 119 -1.08 -5.76 -11.54
C VAL A 119 0.19 -5.72 -10.68
N LYS A 120 1.31 -5.33 -11.28
CA LYS A 120 2.61 -5.24 -10.60
C LYS A 120 2.69 -3.99 -9.72
N THR A 121 2.31 -2.85 -10.29
CA THR A 121 2.42 -1.55 -9.63
C THR A 121 1.50 -0.55 -10.33
N CYS A 122 0.93 0.38 -9.57
CA CYS A 122 0.27 1.58 -10.10
C CYS A 122 0.90 2.80 -9.44
N SER A 123 1.26 3.80 -10.26
CA SER A 123 1.87 5.06 -9.81
C SER A 123 1.40 6.23 -10.65
#